data_AF-A0A382TJ10-F1
#
_entry.id   AF-A0A382TJ10-F1
#
_cell.length_a   1.000
_cell.length_b   1.000
_cell.length_c   1.000
_cell.angle_alpha   90.00
_cell.angle_beta   90.00
_cell.angle_gamma   90.00
#
_symmetry.space_group_name_H-M   'P 1'
#
loop_
_entity.id
_entity.type
_entity.pdbx_description
1 polymer ?
#
loop_
_entity_poly.entity_id
_entity_poly.type
_entity_poly.pdbx_seq_one_letter_code
_entity_poly.pdbx_strand_id
1 'polypeptide(L)'
;EVVTKVATAAGGFLKLETSTRAIGMGGSFVASGRGVSGIPYNPASIGFIEKNEAYFSQVNYLAGITHGVLTYGTRVTPSDYVGIHLFYLDSGPMEVTTELYPDGTNEDFRVVSIAARAAYARSLTDRLKVGGSINYIRDKIAETEMQTVSYDIGSNFQTGIYGTVLGMSITNFGPEVQYTGEDLSVQVADTIDVDGSLQRITDKFPLPLTFRLGVENAVVGPTSSFVKNEKHTLIVSVDGIKPNDYVVYGSAGLEYGWQNIAFVRAGTHLNHDTAGFSFGAGANIRLGKMGLTVDYAFVDY
;
A
#
# COMPACT_ATOMS: atom_id res chain seq x y z
N GLU A 1 -29.28 5.26 12.79
CA GLU A 1 -28.22 5.26 11.77
C GLU A 1 -26.93 4.76 12.38
N VAL A 2 -26.20 3.89 11.67
CA VAL A 2 -24.83 3.52 12.07
C VAL A 2 -23.94 4.64 11.55
N VAL A 3 -23.41 5.48 12.44
CA VAL A 3 -22.46 6.54 12.06
C VAL A 3 -21.19 5.86 11.52
N THR A 4 -21.00 5.90 10.21
CA THR A 4 -19.80 5.38 9.55
C THR A 4 -18.67 6.40 9.68
N LYS A 5 -17.52 6.00 10.20
CA LYS A 5 -16.33 6.86 10.40
C LYS A 5 -15.56 7.13 9.11
N VAL A 6 -16.25 7.42 8.01
CA VAL A 6 -15.62 7.64 6.70
C VAL A 6 -14.76 8.89 6.74
N ALA A 7 -13.50 8.78 6.28
CA ALA A 7 -12.55 9.88 6.14
C ALA A 7 -12.22 10.62 7.45
N THR A 8 -12.22 9.91 8.59
CA THR A 8 -11.87 10.48 9.91
C THR A 8 -10.42 10.22 10.33
N ALA A 9 -9.60 9.62 9.47
CA ALA A 9 -8.18 9.32 9.76
C ALA A 9 -7.23 10.23 8.97
N ALA A 10 -6.07 10.52 9.54
CA ALA A 10 -5.00 11.26 8.88
C ALA A 10 -4.04 10.33 8.14
N GLY A 11 -3.35 10.83 7.10
CA GLY A 11 -2.40 10.03 6.32
C GLY A 11 -3.08 9.10 5.31
N GLY A 12 -4.12 9.58 4.63
CA GLY A 12 -4.87 8.80 3.64
C GLY A 12 -4.02 8.18 2.53
N PHE A 13 -2.86 8.77 2.22
CA PHE A 13 -1.89 8.24 1.27
C PHE A 13 -1.38 6.83 1.62
N LEU A 14 -1.44 6.42 2.89
CA LEU A 14 -1.03 5.07 3.32
C LEU A 14 -1.94 3.96 2.80
N LYS A 15 -3.15 4.31 2.33
CA LYS A 15 -4.11 3.37 1.71
C LYS A 15 -3.88 3.20 0.21
N LEU A 16 -3.06 4.06 -0.41
CA LEU A 16 -2.80 4.00 -1.84
C LEU A 16 -2.06 2.71 -2.22
N GLU A 17 -2.47 2.15 -3.34
CA GLU A 17 -1.89 0.93 -3.88
C GLU A 17 -0.53 1.23 -4.52
N THR A 18 0.47 0.41 -4.20
CA THR A 18 1.87 0.69 -4.58
C THR A 18 2.51 -0.34 -5.51
N SER A 19 1.91 -1.53 -5.61
CA SER A 19 2.40 -2.62 -6.45
C SER A 19 1.61 -2.66 -7.74
N THR A 20 2.27 -2.53 -8.90
CA THR A 20 1.62 -2.63 -10.22
C THR A 20 0.88 -3.95 -10.39
N ARG A 21 1.44 -5.05 -9.89
CA ARG A 21 0.77 -6.36 -9.85
C ARG A 21 -0.49 -6.33 -8.98
N ALA A 22 -0.41 -5.74 -7.79
CA ALA A 22 -1.57 -5.62 -6.89
C ALA A 22 -2.67 -4.75 -7.52
N ILE A 23 -2.28 -3.61 -8.09
CA ILE A 23 -3.16 -2.68 -8.80
C ILE A 23 -3.91 -3.41 -9.91
N GLY A 24 -3.19 -4.15 -10.78
CA GLY A 24 -3.79 -4.94 -11.85
C GLY A 24 -4.70 -6.08 -11.38
N MET A 25 -4.65 -6.45 -10.10
CA MET A 25 -5.50 -7.44 -9.44
C MET A 25 -6.54 -6.79 -8.50
N GLY A 26 -6.81 -5.50 -8.66
CA GLY A 26 -7.80 -4.77 -7.87
C GLY A 26 -7.45 -4.64 -6.40
N GLY A 27 -6.17 -4.76 -6.03
CA GLY A 27 -5.71 -4.67 -4.64
C GLY A 27 -5.80 -5.97 -3.83
N SER A 28 -6.25 -7.09 -4.42
CA SER A 28 -6.32 -8.39 -3.75
C SER A 28 -4.93 -9.00 -3.65
N PHE A 29 -4.18 -8.59 -2.62
CA PHE A 29 -2.75 -8.85 -2.50
C PHE A 29 -2.30 -9.35 -1.13
N VAL A 30 -3.20 -9.50 -0.15
CA VAL A 30 -2.83 -9.95 1.21
C VAL A 30 -2.38 -11.42 1.21
N ALA A 31 -3.04 -12.27 0.43
CA ALA A 31 -2.69 -13.69 0.26
C ALA A 31 -1.78 -13.92 -0.95
N SER A 32 -2.06 -13.22 -2.05
CA SER A 32 -1.38 -13.37 -3.35
C SER A 32 -0.06 -12.62 -3.46
N GLY A 33 0.24 -11.70 -2.53
CA GLY A 33 1.48 -10.96 -2.50
C GLY A 33 2.71 -11.87 -2.38
N ARG A 34 3.69 -11.63 -3.25
CA ARG A 34 4.98 -12.33 -3.28
C ARG A 34 6.09 -11.31 -3.44
N GLY A 35 7.17 -11.47 -2.68
CA GLY A 35 8.35 -10.62 -2.80
C GLY A 35 8.16 -9.25 -2.13
N VAL A 36 8.99 -8.30 -2.53
CA VAL A 36 9.12 -7.02 -1.84
C VAL A 36 7.94 -6.08 -2.10
N SER A 37 7.31 -6.19 -3.27
CA SER A 37 6.15 -5.37 -3.65
C SER A 37 4.92 -5.62 -2.77
N GLY A 38 4.88 -6.74 -2.02
CA GLY A 38 3.79 -7.08 -1.12
C GLY A 38 3.89 -6.46 0.28
N ILE A 39 5.03 -5.86 0.66
CA ILE A 39 5.26 -5.34 2.02
C ILE A 39 4.10 -4.47 2.52
N PRO A 40 3.58 -3.48 1.75
CA PRO A 40 2.51 -2.59 2.24
C PRO A 40 1.16 -3.28 2.46
N TYR A 41 0.96 -4.45 1.85
CA TYR A 41 -0.28 -5.22 1.96
C TYR A 41 -0.18 -6.29 3.04
N ASN A 42 0.97 -6.98 3.09
CA ASN A 42 1.27 -8.02 4.05
C ASN A 42 2.79 -8.17 4.20
N PRO A 43 3.39 -7.82 5.35
CA PRO A 43 4.85 -7.93 5.54
C PRO A 43 5.36 -9.38 5.45
N ALA A 44 4.52 -10.41 5.60
CA ALA A 44 4.93 -11.80 5.38
C ALA A 44 5.28 -12.14 3.91
N SER A 45 4.91 -11.28 2.96
CA SER A 45 5.18 -11.47 1.53
C SER A 45 6.67 -11.51 1.18
N ILE A 46 7.54 -10.86 1.96
CA ILE A 46 9.00 -10.92 1.74
C ILE A 46 9.58 -12.31 2.03
N GLY A 47 8.84 -13.16 2.75
CA GLY A 47 9.21 -14.56 2.97
C GLY A 47 9.23 -15.42 1.70
N PHE A 48 8.84 -14.85 0.55
CA PHE A 48 8.89 -15.50 -0.76
C PHE A 48 10.09 -15.07 -1.62
N ILE A 49 10.94 -14.16 -1.13
CA ILE A 49 12.17 -13.74 -1.83
C ILE A 49 13.14 -14.91 -1.91
N GLU A 50 13.65 -15.23 -3.10
CA GLU A 50 14.62 -16.33 -3.25
C GLU A 50 16.03 -15.93 -2.80
N LYS A 51 16.47 -14.72 -3.18
CA LYS A 51 17.82 -14.19 -2.87
C LYS A 51 17.81 -12.70 -2.59
N ASN A 52 17.82 -11.87 -3.63
CA ASN A 52 17.74 -10.41 -3.54
C ASN A 52 16.67 -9.96 -4.53
N GLU A 53 15.82 -9.02 -4.12
CA GLU A 53 14.75 -8.49 -4.94
C GLU A 53 14.69 -6.98 -4.74
N ALA A 54 14.62 -6.24 -5.85
CA ALA A 54 14.40 -4.81 -5.84
C ALA A 54 13.17 -4.52 -6.69
N TYR A 55 12.37 -3.56 -6.26
CA TYR A 55 11.16 -3.15 -6.93
C TYR A 55 11.10 -1.63 -6.95
N PHE A 56 10.80 -1.08 -8.12
CA PHE A 56 10.57 0.33 -8.32
C PHE A 56 9.28 0.50 -9.12
N SER A 57 8.46 1.46 -8.73
CA SER A 57 7.33 1.88 -9.54
C SER A 57 7.00 3.35 -9.34
N GLN A 58 6.46 3.93 -10.42
CA GLN A 58 5.92 5.27 -10.46
C GLN A 58 4.48 5.19 -10.92
N VAL A 59 3.60 5.96 -10.27
CA VAL A 59 2.19 6.07 -10.61
C VAL A 59 1.86 7.54 -10.82
N ASN A 60 1.28 7.84 -11.97
CA ASN A 60 0.58 9.09 -12.19
C ASN A 60 -0.85 8.90 -11.69
N TYR A 61 -1.21 9.63 -10.66
CA TYR A 61 -2.50 9.56 -10.00
C TYR A 61 -3.39 10.71 -10.46
N LEU A 62 -4.61 10.78 -9.91
CA LEU A 62 -5.58 11.83 -10.26
C LEU A 62 -5.08 13.24 -9.89
N ALA A 63 -5.60 14.25 -10.59
CA ALA A 63 -5.33 15.66 -10.35
C ALA A 63 -3.83 16.05 -10.35
N GLY A 64 -3.01 15.37 -11.16
CA GLY A 64 -1.57 15.68 -11.27
C GLY A 64 -0.71 15.16 -10.10
N ILE A 65 -1.33 14.50 -9.12
CA ILE A 65 -0.63 13.84 -8.02
C ILE A 65 0.24 12.73 -8.59
N THR A 66 1.47 12.63 -8.10
CA THR A 66 2.35 11.50 -8.43
C THR A 66 2.79 10.81 -7.16
N HIS A 67 2.93 9.50 -7.22
CA HIS A 67 3.53 8.76 -6.13
C HIS A 67 4.39 7.62 -6.67
N GLY A 68 5.33 7.18 -5.87
CA GLY A 68 6.22 6.11 -6.26
C GLY A 68 6.76 5.36 -5.06
N VAL A 69 7.32 4.20 -5.36
CA VAL A 69 7.97 3.38 -4.35
C VAL A 69 9.31 2.86 -4.82
N LEU A 70 10.22 2.72 -3.85
CA LEU A 70 11.47 2.01 -3.99
C LEU A 70 11.55 0.98 -2.87
N THR A 71 11.68 -0.27 -3.25
CA THR A 71 11.67 -1.39 -2.30
C THR A 71 12.85 -2.31 -2.57
N TYR A 72 13.48 -2.78 -1.51
CA TYR A 72 14.54 -3.78 -1.60
C TYR A 72 14.35 -4.81 -0.50
N GLY A 73 14.68 -6.06 -0.78
CA GLY A 73 14.66 -7.12 0.21
C GLY A 73 15.61 -8.25 -0.13
N THR A 74 16.02 -8.95 0.91
CA THR A 74 16.98 -10.04 0.80
C THR A 74 16.65 -11.15 1.78
N ARG A 75 16.97 -12.37 1.36
CA ARG A 75 16.96 -13.55 2.19
C ARG A 75 18.29 -13.63 2.94
N VAL A 76 18.25 -13.45 4.25
CA VAL A 76 19.45 -13.44 5.12
C VAL A 76 19.84 -14.86 5.51
N THR A 77 18.86 -15.68 5.87
CA THR A 77 19.05 -17.09 6.21
C THR A 77 18.04 -17.96 5.44
N PRO A 78 18.08 -19.29 5.55
CA PRO A 78 17.06 -20.13 4.94
C PRO A 78 15.62 -19.81 5.37
N SER A 79 15.42 -19.19 6.53
CA SER A 79 14.09 -18.87 7.08
C SER A 79 13.87 -17.40 7.44
N ASP A 80 14.91 -16.55 7.40
CA ASP A 80 14.85 -15.13 7.78
C ASP A 80 15.02 -14.21 6.57
N TYR A 81 14.16 -13.19 6.52
CA TYR A 81 14.05 -12.26 5.41
C TYR A 81 13.95 -10.83 5.95
N VAL A 82 14.63 -9.89 5.30
CA VAL A 82 14.57 -8.47 5.64
C VAL A 82 14.27 -7.65 4.40
N GLY A 83 13.57 -6.55 4.56
CA GLY A 83 13.28 -5.63 3.47
C GLY A 83 13.06 -4.20 3.94
N ILE A 84 13.24 -3.27 3.02
CA ILE A 84 12.94 -1.86 3.18
C ILE A 84 11.98 -1.45 2.07
N HIS A 85 11.01 -0.61 2.41
CA HIS A 85 10.04 -0.06 1.47
C HIS A 85 9.92 1.44 1.70
N LEU A 86 10.28 2.23 0.71
CA LEU A 86 10.13 3.67 0.70
C LEU A 86 8.97 4.03 -0.23
N PHE A 87 8.01 4.75 0.30
CA PHE A 87 6.91 5.37 -0.43
C PHE A 87 7.07 6.89 -0.37
N TYR A 88 6.83 7.55 -1.48
CA TYR A 88 6.70 8.98 -1.56
C TYR A 88 5.46 9.37 -2.38
N LEU A 89 4.84 10.47 -2.00
CA LEU A 89 3.77 11.13 -2.73
C LEU A 89 4.09 12.62 -2.84
N ASP A 90 3.79 13.18 -4.01
CA ASP A 90 3.94 14.59 -4.33
C ASP A 90 2.70 15.04 -5.08
N SER A 91 1.97 16.01 -4.52
CA SER A 91 0.79 16.57 -5.19
C SER A 91 1.12 17.37 -6.45
N GLY A 92 2.38 17.80 -6.61
CA GLY A 92 2.71 18.93 -7.46
C GLY A 92 2.27 20.26 -6.85
N PRO A 93 2.56 21.40 -7.51
CA PRO A 93 2.07 22.71 -7.08
C PRO A 93 0.55 22.77 -7.18
N MET A 94 -0.08 23.26 -6.12
CA MET A 94 -1.51 23.52 -6.04
C MET A 94 -1.72 25.00 -5.76
N GLU A 95 -2.57 25.66 -6.56
CA GLU A 95 -2.88 27.07 -6.38
C GLU A 95 -3.63 27.30 -5.07
N VAL A 96 -3.20 28.31 -4.33
CA VAL A 96 -3.92 28.80 -3.14
C VAL A 96 -5.15 29.56 -3.62
N THR A 97 -6.32 29.21 -3.08
CA THR A 97 -7.60 29.87 -3.40
C THR A 97 -8.18 30.55 -2.16
N THR A 98 -8.86 31.68 -2.37
CA THR A 98 -9.57 32.40 -1.32
C THR A 98 -10.94 32.83 -1.82
N GLU A 99 -11.82 33.30 -0.93
CA GLU A 99 -13.13 33.83 -1.34
C GLU A 99 -13.01 34.99 -2.36
N LEU A 100 -11.95 35.80 -2.25
CA LEU A 100 -11.69 36.92 -3.17
C LEU A 100 -11.00 36.48 -4.47
N TYR A 101 -10.28 35.36 -4.45
CA TYR A 101 -9.53 34.81 -5.58
C TYR A 101 -9.82 33.31 -5.71
N PRO A 102 -11.00 32.94 -6.22
CA PRO A 102 -11.41 31.53 -6.35
C PRO A 102 -10.62 30.78 -7.43
N ASP A 103 -10.08 31.50 -8.42
CA ASP A 103 -9.27 30.96 -9.51
C ASP A 103 -7.76 31.04 -9.22
N GLY A 104 -7.37 31.22 -7.95
CA GLY A 104 -5.97 31.23 -7.52
C GLY A 104 -5.43 32.62 -7.16
N THR A 105 -4.53 32.67 -6.16
CA THR A 105 -3.86 33.90 -5.70
C THR A 105 -2.51 34.17 -6.37
N ASN A 106 -2.07 33.31 -7.30
CA ASN A 106 -0.68 33.17 -7.79
C ASN A 106 0.34 32.67 -6.75
N GLU A 107 -0.13 32.17 -5.62
CA GLU A 107 0.70 31.44 -4.65
C GLU A 107 0.42 29.95 -4.79
N ASP A 108 1.46 29.14 -4.66
CA ASP A 108 1.36 27.68 -4.71
C ASP A 108 1.72 27.07 -3.36
N PHE A 109 1.02 26.00 -3.00
CA PHE A 109 1.44 25.10 -1.93
C PHE A 109 1.59 23.67 -2.46
N ARG A 110 2.24 22.82 -1.67
CA ARG A 110 2.49 21.41 -2.02
C ARG A 110 2.17 20.50 -0.85
N VAL A 111 1.74 19.29 -1.18
CA VAL A 111 1.63 18.16 -0.26
C VAL A 111 2.70 17.13 -0.60
N VAL A 112 3.53 16.82 0.38
CA VAL A 112 4.59 15.82 0.25
C VAL A 112 4.47 14.83 1.41
N SER A 113 4.25 13.57 1.08
CA SER A 113 4.11 12.50 2.06
C SER A 113 5.16 11.42 1.84
N ILE A 114 5.74 10.92 2.93
CA ILE A 114 6.76 9.87 2.92
C ILE A 114 6.37 8.79 3.92
N ALA A 115 6.51 7.53 3.51
CA ALA A 115 6.45 6.39 4.42
C ALA A 115 7.64 5.46 4.19
N ALA A 116 8.46 5.28 5.23
CA ALA A 116 9.61 4.38 5.23
C ALA A 116 9.32 3.18 6.13
N ARG A 117 9.27 1.98 5.55
CA ARG A 117 8.97 0.73 6.25
C ARG A 117 10.21 -0.16 6.28
N ALA A 118 10.56 -0.65 7.46
CA ALA A 118 11.54 -1.72 7.64
C ALA A 118 10.79 -2.99 8.02
N ALA A 119 10.86 -4.01 7.16
CA ALA A 119 10.13 -5.26 7.29
C ALA A 119 11.07 -6.43 7.61
N TYR A 120 10.60 -7.33 8.47
CA TYR A 120 11.22 -8.61 8.75
C TYR A 120 10.16 -9.70 8.65
N ALA A 121 10.51 -10.82 8.03
CA ALA A 121 9.67 -12.00 7.99
C ALA A 121 10.45 -13.25 8.27
N ARG A 122 9.72 -14.24 8.79
CA ARG A 122 10.25 -15.55 9.12
C ARG A 122 9.34 -16.64 8.58
N SER A 123 9.94 -17.61 7.89
CA SER A 123 9.30 -18.91 7.60
C SER A 123 9.34 -19.75 8.87
N LEU A 124 8.20 -19.85 9.57
CA LEU A 124 8.08 -20.65 10.78
C LEU A 124 7.96 -22.15 10.46
N THR A 125 7.31 -22.47 9.36
CA THR A 125 7.20 -23.82 8.81
C THR A 125 7.25 -23.74 7.27
N ASP A 126 7.21 -24.89 6.60
CA ASP A 126 7.12 -24.94 5.13
C ASP A 126 5.83 -24.28 4.60
N ARG A 127 4.81 -24.15 5.46
CA ARG A 127 3.48 -23.67 5.12
C ARG A 127 3.13 -22.33 5.76
N LEU A 128 3.81 -21.91 6.81
CA LEU A 128 3.50 -20.69 7.55
C LEU A 128 4.67 -19.70 7.51
N LYS A 129 4.38 -18.52 6.97
CA LYS A 129 5.25 -17.35 7.01
C LYS A 129 4.58 -16.27 7.84
N VAL A 130 5.34 -15.61 8.68
CA VAL A 130 4.89 -14.45 9.45
C VAL A 130 5.83 -13.30 9.19
N GLY A 131 5.32 -12.08 9.23
CA GLY A 131 6.14 -10.89 9.08
C GLY A 131 5.60 -9.73 9.89
N GLY A 132 6.46 -8.76 10.12
CA GLY A 132 6.10 -7.48 10.70
C GLY A 132 6.98 -6.37 10.16
N SER A 133 6.52 -5.13 10.32
CA SER A 133 7.27 -3.94 9.95
C SER A 133 7.12 -2.83 10.98
N ILE A 134 8.15 -1.98 11.01
CA ILE A 134 8.13 -0.68 11.68
C ILE A 134 8.16 0.38 10.59
N ASN A 135 7.28 1.36 10.69
CA ASN A 135 7.10 2.39 9.67
C ASN A 135 7.34 3.76 10.29
N TYR A 136 8.16 4.58 9.64
CA TYR A 136 8.20 6.02 9.86
C TYR A 136 7.34 6.72 8.81
N ILE A 137 6.43 7.56 9.26
CA ILE A 137 5.44 8.23 8.42
C ILE A 137 5.62 9.74 8.64
N ARG A 138 5.70 10.50 7.55
CA ARG A 138 5.69 11.96 7.56
C ARG A 138 4.75 12.47 6.48
N ASP A 139 3.93 13.44 6.82
CA ASP A 139 3.03 14.13 5.91
C ASP A 139 3.22 15.63 6.07
N LYS A 140 3.53 16.34 4.99
CA LYS A 140 3.71 17.80 4.98
C LYS A 140 2.70 18.40 4.02
N ILE A 141 1.89 19.33 4.53
CA ILE A 141 0.88 20.09 3.79
C ILE A 141 1.24 21.56 3.98
N ALA A 142 1.67 22.25 2.91
CA ALA A 142 2.22 23.60 3.01
C ALA A 142 3.33 23.67 4.08
N GLU A 143 3.23 24.53 5.10
CA GLU A 143 4.18 24.61 6.21
C GLU A 143 3.70 23.93 7.49
N THR A 144 2.70 23.06 7.37
CA THR A 144 2.23 22.18 8.44
C THR A 144 2.70 20.75 8.22
N GLU A 145 3.13 20.06 9.27
CA GLU A 145 3.58 18.68 9.21
C GLU A 145 3.00 17.77 10.30
N MET A 146 2.98 16.49 9.98
CA MET A 146 2.67 15.39 10.88
C MET A 146 3.73 14.31 10.72
N GLN A 147 4.17 13.73 11.84
CA GLN A 147 5.06 12.58 11.82
C GLN A 147 4.72 11.57 12.91
N THR A 148 4.93 10.29 12.63
CA THR A 148 4.64 9.22 13.57
C THR A 148 5.39 7.93 13.23
N VAL A 149 5.31 6.97 14.16
CA VAL A 149 5.75 5.60 13.96
C VAL A 149 4.54 4.68 14.03
N SER A 150 4.45 3.73 13.09
CA SER A 150 3.44 2.67 13.10
C SER A 150 4.07 1.30 12.98
N TYR A 151 3.26 0.27 13.21
CA TYR A 151 3.63 -1.13 13.13
C TYR A 151 2.66 -1.88 12.23
N ASP A 152 3.18 -2.84 11.49
CA ASP A 152 2.37 -3.81 10.75
C ASP A 152 2.71 -5.22 11.18
N ILE A 153 1.72 -6.11 11.08
CA ILE A 153 1.89 -7.55 11.25
C ILE A 153 1.13 -8.28 10.17
N GLY A 154 1.64 -9.43 9.75
CA GLY A 154 0.96 -10.24 8.76
C GLY A 154 1.43 -11.67 8.73
N SER A 155 0.64 -12.52 8.09
CA SER A 155 0.91 -13.93 7.92
C SER A 155 0.45 -14.41 6.55
N ASN A 156 1.10 -15.47 6.09
CA ASN A 156 0.72 -16.19 4.89
C ASN A 156 0.79 -17.69 5.20
N PHE A 157 -0.35 -18.37 5.10
CA PHE A 157 -0.52 -19.75 5.50
C PHE A 157 -1.04 -20.61 4.35
N GLN A 158 -0.22 -21.55 3.88
CA GLN A 158 -0.62 -22.57 2.93
C GLN A 158 -1.37 -23.68 3.68
N THR A 159 -2.69 -23.71 3.53
CA THR A 159 -3.58 -24.61 4.27
C THR A 159 -3.31 -26.10 4.01
N GLY A 160 -2.76 -26.42 2.83
CA GLY A 160 -2.61 -27.78 2.35
C GLY A 160 -3.91 -28.38 1.77
N ILE A 161 -5.00 -27.61 1.76
CA ILE A 161 -6.29 -28.01 1.20
C ILE A 161 -6.39 -27.43 -0.20
N TYR A 162 -6.34 -28.28 -1.23
CA TYR A 162 -6.44 -27.91 -2.65
C TYR A 162 -5.51 -26.78 -3.12
N GLY A 163 -4.36 -26.61 -2.48
CA GLY A 163 -3.42 -25.53 -2.81
C GLY A 163 -3.83 -24.13 -2.32
N THR A 164 -4.85 -24.03 -1.46
CA THR A 164 -5.35 -22.75 -0.94
C THR A 164 -4.39 -22.10 0.05
N VAL A 165 -4.17 -20.80 -0.15
CA VAL A 165 -3.36 -19.94 0.72
C VAL A 165 -4.27 -18.93 1.41
N LEU A 166 -4.07 -18.73 2.71
CA LEU A 166 -4.72 -17.70 3.50
C LEU A 166 -3.69 -16.60 3.81
N GLY A 167 -4.07 -15.36 3.58
CA GLY A 167 -3.29 -14.18 3.94
C GLY A 167 -4.04 -13.35 4.97
N MET A 168 -3.33 -12.88 5.99
CA MET A 168 -3.87 -11.95 6.98
C MET A 168 -2.87 -10.84 7.24
N SER A 169 -3.36 -9.61 7.43
CA SER A 169 -2.52 -8.51 7.89
C SER A 169 -3.30 -7.46 8.66
N ILE A 170 -2.57 -6.76 9.53
CA ILE A 170 -2.98 -5.51 10.16
C ILE A 170 -1.88 -4.51 9.84
N THR A 171 -2.24 -3.40 9.20
CA THR A 171 -1.30 -2.35 8.81
C THR A 171 -1.65 -1.02 9.45
N ASN A 172 -0.64 -0.16 9.61
CA ASN A 172 -0.70 1.19 10.18
C ASN A 172 -1.19 1.22 11.64
N PHE A 173 -0.85 0.23 12.46
CA PHE A 173 -1.16 0.25 13.89
C PHE A 173 -0.20 1.21 14.61
N GLY A 174 -0.72 2.31 15.16
CA GLY A 174 0.10 3.34 15.80
C GLY A 174 -0.74 4.31 16.64
N PRO A 175 -0.11 5.30 17.28
CA PRO A 175 -0.80 6.32 18.05
C PRO A 175 -1.60 7.25 17.13
N GLU A 176 -2.54 8.00 17.72
CA GLU A 176 -3.14 9.13 17.03
C GLU A 176 -2.08 10.20 16.73
N VAL A 177 -2.27 10.88 15.60
CA VAL A 177 -1.36 11.89 15.08
C VAL A 177 -2.01 13.26 15.10
N GLN A 178 -1.18 14.29 15.11
CA GLN A 178 -1.59 15.68 15.18
C GLN A 178 -0.71 16.49 14.23
N TYR A 179 -1.29 17.49 13.60
CA TYR A 179 -0.57 18.40 12.71
C TYR A 179 -0.03 19.59 13.49
N THR A 180 1.22 19.95 13.23
CA THR A 180 1.92 21.09 13.85
C THR A 180 2.68 21.86 12.79
N GLY A 181 2.87 23.17 12.95
CA GLY A 181 3.64 23.96 11.98
C GLY A 181 3.31 25.44 12.03
N GLU A 182 3.95 26.20 11.14
CA GLU A 182 3.88 27.66 11.13
C GLU A 182 2.52 28.18 10.65
N ASP A 183 1.84 27.49 9.73
CA ASP A 183 0.51 27.88 9.23
C ASP A 183 -0.58 27.83 10.32
N LEU A 184 -0.30 27.19 11.46
CA LEU A 184 -1.19 27.17 12.61
C LEU A 184 -1.00 28.41 13.50
N SER A 185 0.01 29.23 13.25
CA SER A 185 0.28 30.46 13.99
C SER A 185 -0.71 31.56 13.58
N VAL A 186 -1.28 32.21 14.59
CA VAL A 186 -2.21 33.33 14.45
C VAL A 186 -1.62 34.51 15.19
N GLN A 187 -1.44 35.63 14.48
CA GLN A 187 -1.02 36.87 15.11
C GLN A 187 -2.10 37.38 16.06
N VAL A 188 -1.70 37.77 17.28
CA VAL A 188 -2.58 38.33 18.29
C VAL A 188 -1.97 39.61 18.84
N ALA A 189 -2.79 40.48 19.42
CA ALA A 189 -2.29 41.69 20.07
C ALA A 189 -1.41 41.33 21.27
N ASP A 190 -0.37 42.14 21.53
CA ASP A 190 0.58 41.99 22.64
C ASP A 190 -0.08 41.96 24.03
N THR A 191 -1.33 42.40 24.14
CA THR A 191 -2.14 42.32 25.36
C THR A 191 -2.68 40.91 25.64
N ILE A 192 -2.73 40.05 24.62
CA ILE A 192 -3.20 38.65 24.70
C ILE A 192 -2.00 37.73 24.90
N ASP A 193 -0.94 37.93 24.10
CA ASP A 193 0.31 37.18 24.21
C ASP A 193 1.50 38.11 23.95
N VAL A 194 2.52 38.05 24.81
CA VAL A 194 3.71 38.93 24.73
C VAL A 194 4.55 38.65 23.48
N ASP A 195 4.47 37.43 22.95
CA ASP A 195 5.16 37.03 21.72
C ASP A 195 4.37 37.42 20.46
N GLY A 196 3.20 38.07 20.60
CA GLY A 196 2.38 38.59 19.49
C GLY A 196 1.78 37.51 18.59
N SER A 197 1.83 36.25 19.00
CA SER A 197 1.31 35.11 18.24
C SER A 197 0.86 33.96 19.13
N LEU A 198 -0.18 33.23 18.69
CA LEU A 198 -0.66 31.99 19.30
C LEU A 198 -0.72 30.89 18.25
N GLN A 199 -0.43 29.65 18.64
CA GLN A 199 -0.60 28.50 17.76
C GLN A 199 -1.96 27.83 17.96
N ARG A 200 -2.67 27.56 16.86
CA ARG A 200 -3.85 26.71 16.84
C ARG A 200 -3.44 25.28 17.16
N ILE A 201 -4.12 24.69 18.15
CA ILE A 201 -3.96 23.27 18.48
C ILE A 201 -4.91 22.49 17.58
N THR A 202 -4.36 21.65 16.70
CA THR A 202 -5.18 20.77 15.84
C THR A 202 -5.71 19.57 16.63
N ASP A 203 -6.78 18.95 16.14
CA ASP A 203 -7.28 17.73 16.75
C ASP A 203 -6.35 16.53 16.49
N LYS A 204 -6.54 15.47 17.29
CA LYS A 204 -5.87 14.19 17.10
C LYS A 204 -6.68 13.30 16.17
N PHE A 205 -5.99 12.68 15.22
CA PHE A 205 -6.59 11.79 14.24
C PHE A 205 -5.93 10.41 14.31
N PRO A 206 -6.68 9.31 14.26
CA PRO A 206 -6.08 8.00 14.12
C PRO A 206 -5.40 7.86 12.75
N LEU A 207 -4.42 6.95 12.65
CA LEU A 207 -3.93 6.46 11.36
C LEU A 207 -4.97 5.54 10.70
N PRO A 208 -4.93 5.36 9.36
CA PRO A 208 -5.80 4.44 8.62
C PRO A 208 -5.38 2.99 8.87
N LEU A 209 -5.69 2.51 10.08
CA LEU A 209 -5.47 1.12 10.45
C LEU A 209 -6.34 0.24 9.55
N THR A 210 -5.71 -0.72 8.88
CA THR A 210 -6.41 -1.60 7.94
C THR A 210 -6.19 -3.06 8.32
N PHE A 211 -7.29 -3.77 8.57
CA PHE A 211 -7.29 -5.23 8.66
C PHE A 211 -7.60 -5.83 7.29
N ARG A 212 -6.78 -6.77 6.83
CA ARG A 212 -7.00 -7.53 5.60
C ARG A 212 -7.02 -9.02 5.90
N LEU A 213 -7.97 -9.72 5.30
CA LEU A 213 -8.06 -11.17 5.28
C LEU A 213 -8.34 -11.59 3.85
N GLY A 214 -7.55 -12.50 3.29
CA GLY A 214 -7.73 -12.92 1.91
C GLY A 214 -7.38 -14.37 1.68
N VAL A 215 -7.84 -14.86 0.54
CA VAL A 215 -7.65 -16.23 0.07
C VAL A 215 -7.12 -16.16 -1.34
N GLU A 216 -6.17 -17.04 -1.64
CA GLU A 216 -5.65 -17.25 -2.99
C GLU A 216 -5.70 -18.74 -3.32
N ASN A 217 -6.00 -19.07 -4.58
CA ASN A 217 -5.83 -20.39 -5.11
C ASN A 217 -5.32 -20.37 -6.56
N ALA A 218 -4.32 -21.22 -6.85
CA ALA A 218 -3.89 -21.51 -8.20
C ALA A 218 -4.77 -22.62 -8.80
N VAL A 219 -5.82 -22.23 -9.51
CA VAL A 219 -6.79 -23.15 -10.14
C VAL A 219 -6.16 -23.91 -11.31
N VAL A 220 -5.24 -23.26 -12.02
CA VAL A 220 -4.43 -23.89 -13.06
C VAL A 220 -2.97 -23.61 -12.76
N GLY A 221 -2.10 -24.60 -12.93
CA GLY A 221 -0.66 -24.40 -12.79
C GLY A 221 0.10 -25.70 -12.53
N PRO A 222 1.43 -25.65 -12.46
CA PRO A 222 2.26 -26.84 -12.27
C PRO A 222 1.95 -27.56 -10.95
N THR A 223 1.67 -26.78 -9.92
CA THR A 223 1.40 -27.23 -8.55
C THR A 223 -0.09 -27.24 -8.20
N SER A 224 -0.98 -26.99 -9.16
CA SER A 224 -2.41 -26.93 -8.90
C SER A 224 -2.99 -28.29 -8.51
N SER A 225 -3.95 -28.28 -7.58
CA SER A 225 -4.73 -29.46 -7.20
C SER A 225 -5.92 -29.72 -8.14
N PHE A 226 -6.31 -28.73 -8.95
CA PHE A 226 -7.47 -28.81 -9.85
C PHE A 226 -7.05 -29.15 -11.28
N VAL A 227 -6.23 -28.29 -11.90
CA VAL A 227 -5.77 -28.48 -13.29
C VAL A 227 -4.26 -28.30 -13.36
N LYS A 228 -3.55 -29.42 -13.54
CA LYS A 228 -2.09 -29.42 -13.71
C LYS A 228 -1.71 -28.98 -15.12
N ASN A 229 -0.90 -27.93 -15.21
CA ASN A 229 -0.36 -27.46 -16.49
C ASN A 229 1.00 -26.79 -16.27
N GLU A 230 2.02 -27.21 -17.02
CA GLU A 230 3.38 -26.64 -16.91
C GLU A 230 3.54 -25.30 -17.63
N LYS A 231 2.66 -24.98 -18.58
CA LYS A 231 2.76 -23.79 -19.44
C LYS A 231 1.78 -22.69 -19.06
N HIS A 232 0.71 -23.01 -18.35
CA HIS A 232 -0.36 -22.06 -18.05
C HIS A 232 -0.62 -22.06 -16.56
N THR A 233 -0.72 -20.87 -15.97
CA THR A 233 -1.08 -20.66 -14.57
C THR A 233 -2.29 -19.74 -14.52
N LEU A 234 -3.25 -20.05 -13.65
CA LEU A 234 -4.39 -19.20 -13.35
C LEU A 234 -4.55 -19.11 -11.85
N ILE A 235 -4.38 -17.90 -11.32
CA ILE A 235 -4.53 -17.57 -9.91
C ILE A 235 -5.80 -16.75 -9.74
N VAL A 236 -6.57 -17.09 -8.71
CA VAL A 236 -7.72 -16.31 -8.25
C VAL A 236 -7.46 -15.91 -6.81
N SER A 237 -7.69 -14.64 -6.50
CA SER A 237 -7.57 -14.12 -5.14
C SER A 237 -8.76 -13.25 -4.77
N VAL A 238 -9.12 -13.30 -3.49
CA VAL A 238 -10.19 -12.47 -2.91
C VAL A 238 -9.74 -11.98 -1.54
N ASP A 239 -9.87 -10.68 -1.30
CA ASP A 239 -9.52 -10.02 -0.04
C ASP A 239 -10.77 -9.33 0.54
N GLY A 240 -11.02 -9.51 1.83
CA GLY A 240 -11.89 -8.66 2.64
C GLY A 240 -11.05 -7.63 3.39
N ILE A 241 -11.42 -6.37 3.27
CA ILE A 241 -10.64 -5.23 3.77
C ILE A 241 -11.52 -4.40 4.71
N LYS A 242 -11.04 -4.18 5.93
CA LYS A 242 -11.70 -3.38 6.96
C LYS A 242 -10.75 -2.30 7.49
N PRO A 243 -10.83 -1.07 6.97
CA PRO A 243 -10.22 0.09 7.57
C PRO A 243 -11.00 0.54 8.82
N ASN A 244 -10.35 1.31 9.69
CA ASN A 244 -11.03 1.98 10.82
C ASN A 244 -11.79 3.26 10.39
N ASP A 245 -11.46 3.80 9.21
CA ASP A 245 -11.94 5.08 8.68
C ASP A 245 -12.77 4.93 7.38
N TYR A 246 -13.31 3.73 7.12
CA TYR A 246 -14.13 3.44 5.95
C TYR A 246 -15.05 2.24 6.19
N VAL A 247 -15.99 2.00 5.28
CA VAL A 247 -16.82 0.80 5.29
C VAL A 247 -16.01 -0.44 4.91
N VAL A 248 -16.48 -1.62 5.31
CA VAL A 248 -15.86 -2.88 4.89
C VAL A 248 -16.10 -3.07 3.40
N TYR A 249 -15.04 -3.35 2.66
CA TYR A 249 -15.10 -3.60 1.22
C TYR A 249 -14.32 -4.86 0.86
N GLY A 250 -14.52 -5.32 -0.36
CA GLY A 250 -13.84 -6.50 -0.90
C GLY A 250 -12.96 -6.14 -2.08
N SER A 251 -12.07 -7.05 -2.43
CA SER A 251 -11.32 -7.00 -3.66
C SER A 251 -11.24 -8.40 -4.24
N ALA A 252 -11.35 -8.52 -5.56
CA ALA A 252 -11.17 -9.76 -6.29
C ALA A 252 -10.16 -9.56 -7.42
N GLY A 253 -9.24 -10.51 -7.55
CA GLY A 253 -8.17 -10.49 -8.54
C GLY A 253 -8.05 -11.82 -9.28
N LEU A 254 -7.68 -11.73 -10.55
CA LEU A 254 -7.37 -12.85 -11.42
C LEU A 254 -6.04 -12.58 -12.11
N GLU A 255 -5.13 -13.55 -12.08
CA GLU A 255 -3.86 -13.50 -12.81
C GLU A 255 -3.72 -14.76 -13.68
N TYR A 256 -3.57 -14.53 -14.98
CA TYR A 256 -3.20 -15.57 -15.93
C TYR A 256 -1.73 -15.40 -16.32
N GLY A 257 -0.97 -16.49 -16.22
CA GLY A 257 0.43 -16.56 -16.61
C GLY A 257 0.68 -17.58 -17.71
N TRP A 258 1.49 -17.22 -18.70
CA TRP A 258 1.99 -18.12 -19.74
C TRP A 258 3.50 -18.33 -19.61
N GLN A 259 3.89 -19.57 -19.36
CA GLN A 259 5.27 -20.06 -19.17
C GLN A 259 6.09 -19.28 -18.15
N ASN A 260 5.43 -18.60 -17.21
CA ASN A 260 6.07 -17.67 -16.27
C ASN A 260 6.83 -16.52 -16.97
N ILE A 261 6.50 -16.23 -18.23
CA ILE A 261 7.09 -15.18 -19.07
C ILE A 261 6.12 -14.03 -19.23
N ALA A 262 4.86 -14.28 -19.58
CA ALA A 262 3.87 -13.25 -19.81
C ALA A 262 2.69 -13.39 -18.84
N PHE A 263 2.17 -12.27 -18.37
CA PHE A 263 1.10 -12.19 -17.40
C PHE A 263 0.04 -11.21 -17.85
N VAL A 264 -1.23 -11.59 -17.65
CA VAL A 264 -2.38 -10.70 -17.78
C VAL A 264 -3.18 -10.79 -16.50
N ARG A 265 -3.62 -9.64 -16.02
CA ARG A 265 -4.27 -9.47 -14.73
C ARG A 265 -5.54 -8.66 -14.92
N ALA A 266 -6.56 -9.04 -14.18
CA ALA A 266 -7.78 -8.29 -14.05
C ALA A 266 -8.21 -8.30 -12.58
N GLY A 267 -8.84 -7.22 -12.13
CA GLY A 267 -9.40 -7.17 -10.79
C GLY A 267 -10.48 -6.11 -10.65
N THR A 268 -11.11 -6.11 -9.48
CA THR A 268 -12.14 -5.15 -9.14
C THR A 268 -12.23 -4.96 -7.63
N HIS A 269 -12.58 -3.75 -7.22
CA HIS A 269 -12.92 -3.44 -5.83
C HIS A 269 -14.44 -3.56 -5.65
N LEU A 270 -14.86 -4.42 -4.72
CA LEU A 270 -16.27 -4.69 -4.41
C LEU A 270 -16.72 -3.76 -3.28
N ASN A 271 -17.80 -3.00 -3.48
CA ASN A 271 -18.32 -2.01 -2.52
C ASN A 271 -17.31 -0.91 -2.16
N HIS A 272 -16.54 -0.44 -3.15
CA HIS A 272 -15.64 0.71 -3.00
C HIS A 272 -16.18 1.87 -3.85
N ASP A 273 -16.20 3.08 -3.29
CA ASP A 273 -16.88 4.23 -3.92
C ASP A 273 -16.05 4.94 -5.01
N THR A 274 -14.83 4.47 -5.33
CA THR A 274 -13.89 5.24 -6.15
C THR A 274 -13.12 4.36 -7.12
N ALA A 275 -12.53 3.24 -6.69
CA ALA A 275 -11.85 2.34 -7.60
C ALA A 275 -12.82 1.31 -8.20
N GLY A 276 -12.83 1.19 -9.52
CA GLY A 276 -13.71 0.29 -10.28
C GLY A 276 -13.01 -0.99 -10.75
N PHE A 277 -12.81 -1.09 -12.06
CA PHE A 277 -12.10 -2.21 -12.70
C PHE A 277 -10.61 -1.89 -12.86
N SER A 278 -9.80 -2.92 -12.67
CA SER A 278 -8.35 -2.86 -12.86
C SER A 278 -7.91 -3.87 -13.90
N PHE A 279 -6.93 -3.46 -14.70
CA PHE A 279 -6.25 -4.33 -15.66
C PHE A 279 -4.74 -4.20 -15.50
N GLY A 280 -4.03 -5.29 -15.73
CA GLY A 280 -2.57 -5.28 -15.72
C GLY A 280 -1.98 -6.26 -16.72
N ALA A 281 -0.78 -5.95 -17.19
CA ALA A 281 0.03 -6.83 -18.01
C ALA A 281 1.47 -6.84 -17.46
N GLY A 282 2.13 -7.98 -17.60
CA GLY A 282 3.48 -8.19 -17.07
C GLY A 282 4.32 -9.07 -17.96
N ALA A 283 5.63 -8.85 -17.94
CA ALA A 283 6.59 -9.70 -18.62
C ALA A 283 7.83 -9.95 -17.75
N ASN A 284 8.24 -11.21 -17.66
CA ASN A 284 9.49 -11.65 -17.04
C ASN A 284 10.54 -11.91 -18.13
N ILE A 285 11.66 -11.22 -18.01
CA ILE A 285 12.81 -11.30 -18.90
C ILE A 285 13.98 -11.88 -18.12
N ARG A 286 14.55 -12.99 -18.60
CA ARG A 286 15.76 -13.57 -18.00
C ARG A 286 17.01 -12.95 -18.62
N LEU A 287 17.76 -12.22 -17.82
CA LEU A 287 19.05 -11.59 -18.16
C LEU A 287 20.18 -12.38 -17.49
N GLY A 288 20.43 -13.60 -17.98
CA GLY A 288 21.44 -14.50 -17.42
C GLY A 288 21.10 -14.94 -15.99
N LYS A 289 21.85 -14.45 -14.99
CA LYS A 289 21.63 -14.74 -13.57
C LYS A 289 20.61 -13.82 -12.89
N MET A 290 20.14 -12.79 -13.59
CA MET A 290 19.18 -11.81 -13.09
C MET A 290 17.84 -11.96 -13.81
N GLY A 291 16.73 -11.89 -13.08
CA GLY A 291 15.40 -11.75 -13.65
C GLY A 291 14.98 -10.29 -13.61
N LEU A 292 14.38 -9.80 -14.69
CA LEU A 292 13.74 -8.49 -14.76
C LEU A 292 12.25 -8.70 -15.01
N THR A 293 11.42 -8.11 -14.18
CA THR A 293 9.97 -8.08 -14.39
C THR A 293 9.56 -6.65 -14.74
N VAL A 294 8.80 -6.50 -15.83
CA VAL A 294 8.22 -5.23 -16.24
C VAL A 294 6.70 -5.40 -16.19
N ASP A 295 6.04 -4.55 -15.42
CA ASP A 295 4.59 -4.57 -15.23
C ASP A 295 4.00 -3.20 -15.56
N TYR A 296 2.79 -3.23 -16.11
CA TYR A 296 1.95 -2.06 -16.34
C TYR A 296 0.55 -2.36 -15.81
N ALA A 297 -0.07 -1.40 -15.14
CA ALA A 297 -1.42 -1.53 -14.64
C ALA A 297 -2.21 -0.23 -14.85
N PHE A 298 -3.50 -0.38 -15.04
CA PHE A 298 -4.48 0.68 -15.21
C PHE A 298 -5.68 0.39 -14.30
N VAL A 299 -6.19 1.44 -13.66
CA VAL A 299 -7.39 1.38 -12.82
C VAL A 299 -8.30 2.51 -13.24
N ASP A 300 -9.58 2.18 -13.36
CA ASP A 300 -10.64 3.15 -13.55
C ASP A 300 -11.02 3.74 -12.19
N TYR A 301 -10.88 5.06 -12.05
CA TYR A 301 -11.15 5.85 -10.84
C TYR A 301 -12.27 6.86 -11.09
#